data_AF-A0A7C5P9F0-F1
#
_entry.id   AF-A0A7C5P9F0-F1
#
_cell.length_a   1.000
_cell.length_b   1.000
_cell.length_c   1.000
_cell.angle_alpha   90.00
_cell.angle_beta   90.00
_cell.angle_gamma   90.00
#
_symmetry.space_group_name_H-M   'P 1'
#
loop_
_entity.id
_entity.type
_entity.pdbx_description
1 polymer ?
#
loop_
_entity_poly.entity_id
_entity_poly.type
_entity_poly.pdbx_seq_one_letter_code
_entity_poly.pdbx_strand_id
1 'polypeptide(L)'
;MMKIVFLNLLFALLFFDLDVKFTLHNLSNSGPGKIKSEKSKDICGFCHTPHNANPEVPLWGYEISEASYNLYFSPSLDSILEQPGGSSKLCLSCHDGSIALMSTRQNKRSLSKNISGYNGLDLTGSHPISFVIDDSIISQNNKKDMLLKNLKEIKVSFDEKAIKEDNKMECTTCHDPHKNIFPQGDIPFGRIEKFNLLCTSCHIPQVLKHEDRFYLPKECETCHKAHGENSTMLLKEKQQDL
;
A
#
# COMPACT_ATOMS: atom_id res chain seq x y z
N MET A 1 9.99 -33.81 -53.61
CA MET A 1 10.35 -32.45 -53.14
C MET A 1 9.22 -31.94 -52.25
N MET A 2 9.35 -32.08 -50.93
CA MET A 2 8.35 -31.64 -49.95
C MET A 2 8.79 -30.27 -49.42
N LYS A 3 8.04 -29.21 -49.74
CA LYS A 3 8.31 -27.85 -49.24
C LYS A 3 7.82 -27.77 -47.79
N ILE A 4 8.76 -27.74 -46.85
CA ILE A 4 8.48 -27.41 -45.45
C ILE A 4 8.32 -25.89 -45.37
N VAL A 5 7.09 -25.44 -45.11
CA VAL A 5 6.79 -24.03 -44.83
C VAL A 5 7.01 -23.79 -43.34
N PHE A 6 8.07 -23.08 -42.98
CA PHE A 6 8.26 -22.58 -41.62
C PHE A 6 7.29 -21.42 -41.37
N LEU A 7 6.20 -21.69 -40.65
CA LEU A 7 5.30 -20.67 -40.14
C LEU A 7 5.97 -20.01 -38.92
N ASN A 8 6.57 -18.84 -39.13
CA ASN A 8 7.10 -18.01 -38.04
C ASN A 8 5.92 -17.47 -37.21
N LEU A 9 5.63 -18.12 -36.07
CA LEU A 9 4.77 -17.53 -35.05
C LEU A 9 5.54 -16.35 -34.43
N LEU A 10 5.19 -15.14 -34.85
CA LEU A 10 5.62 -13.91 -34.18
C LEU A 10 4.91 -13.86 -32.83
N PHE A 11 5.57 -14.36 -31.77
CA PHE A 11 5.09 -14.21 -30.41
C PHE A 11 5.27 -12.74 -30.02
N ALA A 12 4.22 -11.93 -30.24
CA ALA A 12 4.19 -10.57 -29.73
C ALA A 12 4.22 -10.63 -28.21
N LEU A 13 5.38 -10.36 -27.61
CA LEU A 13 5.50 -10.10 -26.19
C LEU A 13 4.64 -8.88 -25.89
N LEU A 14 3.45 -9.12 -25.34
CA LEU A 14 2.62 -8.08 -24.74
C LEU A 14 3.38 -7.57 -23.51
N PHE A 15 4.10 -6.47 -23.67
CA PHE A 15 4.61 -5.70 -22.55
C PHE A 15 3.40 -5.12 -21.80
N PHE A 16 3.11 -5.67 -20.63
CA PHE A 16 2.20 -5.02 -19.69
C PHE A 16 2.92 -3.81 -19.12
N ASP A 17 2.50 -2.61 -19.52
CA ASP A 17 3.07 -1.37 -19.00
C ASP A 17 2.62 -1.16 -17.54
N LEU A 18 3.59 -1.14 -16.62
CA LEU A 18 3.42 -1.09 -15.17
C LEU A 18 3.19 0.33 -14.62
N ASP A 19 2.88 1.29 -15.50
CA ASP A 19 2.88 2.73 -15.20
C ASP A 19 1.54 3.20 -14.63
N VAL A 20 1.58 4.18 -13.72
CA VAL A 20 0.41 4.83 -13.12
C VAL A 20 -0.63 5.28 -14.15
N LYS A 21 -0.24 5.61 -15.40
CA LYS A 21 -1.14 5.99 -16.51
C LYS A 21 -2.25 4.96 -16.77
N PHE A 22 -2.06 3.69 -16.46
CA PHE A 22 -3.05 2.63 -16.71
C PHE A 22 -3.83 2.21 -15.46
N THR A 23 -3.76 3.00 -14.40
CA THR A 23 -4.38 2.69 -13.11
C THR A 23 -5.53 3.63 -12.78
N LEU A 24 -6.31 3.30 -11.75
CA LEU A 24 -7.35 4.19 -11.23
C LEU A 24 -6.81 5.53 -10.68
N HIS A 25 -5.51 5.64 -10.40
CA HIS A 25 -4.88 6.88 -9.98
C HIS A 25 -4.51 7.80 -11.15
N ASN A 26 -4.65 7.36 -12.41
CA ASN A 26 -4.67 8.29 -13.54
C ASN A 26 -6.00 9.05 -13.55
N LEU A 27 -6.02 10.21 -12.91
CA LEU A 27 -7.18 11.10 -12.87
C LEU A 27 -7.26 12.04 -14.08
N SER A 28 -6.39 11.90 -15.09
CA SER A 28 -6.51 12.62 -16.37
C SER A 28 -7.63 12.02 -17.24
N ASN A 29 -7.98 12.69 -18.33
CA ASN A 29 -9.02 12.23 -19.26
C ASN A 29 -8.71 10.90 -19.95
N SER A 30 -7.44 10.48 -19.94
CA SER A 30 -7.00 9.19 -20.46
C SER A 30 -7.16 8.03 -19.46
N GLY A 31 -7.49 8.33 -18.20
CA GLY A 31 -7.57 7.33 -17.13
C GLY A 31 -8.65 6.27 -17.31
N PRO A 32 -8.44 5.03 -16.83
CA PRO A 32 -9.42 3.96 -16.90
C PRO A 32 -10.56 4.11 -15.88
N GLY A 33 -10.37 4.93 -14.85
CA GLY A 33 -11.34 5.11 -13.75
C GLY A 33 -12.59 5.90 -14.15
N LYS A 34 -13.67 5.71 -13.37
CA LYS A 34 -14.90 6.51 -13.48
C LYS A 34 -14.70 7.95 -12.97
N ILE A 35 -13.88 8.10 -11.93
CA ILE A 35 -13.50 9.40 -11.38
C ILE A 35 -12.24 9.84 -12.10
N LYS A 36 -12.39 10.81 -13.01
CA LYS A 36 -11.29 11.41 -13.78
C LYS A 36 -11.71 12.76 -14.35
N SER A 37 -10.73 13.54 -14.78
CA SER A 37 -10.95 14.81 -15.46
C SER A 37 -11.47 14.60 -16.87
N GLU A 38 -12.40 15.43 -17.32
CA GLU A 38 -12.82 15.43 -18.73
C GLU A 38 -11.85 16.19 -19.64
N LYS A 39 -11.05 17.09 -19.05
CA LYS A 39 -10.24 18.07 -19.80
C LYS A 39 -8.74 17.91 -19.61
N SER A 40 -8.29 17.58 -18.40
CA SER A 40 -6.87 17.52 -18.09
C SER A 40 -6.23 16.30 -18.74
N LYS A 41 -5.06 16.48 -19.36
CA LYS A 41 -4.17 15.40 -19.81
C LYS A 41 -3.03 15.14 -18.83
N ASP A 42 -2.92 15.94 -17.78
CA ASP A 42 -1.84 15.84 -16.82
C ASP A 42 -2.09 14.65 -15.88
N ILE A 43 -1.25 13.62 -15.98
CA ILE A 43 -1.36 12.41 -15.17
C ILE A 43 -0.74 12.65 -13.79
N CYS A 44 0.38 13.36 -13.75
CA CYS A 44 1.16 13.57 -12.53
C CYS A 44 0.68 14.76 -11.72
N GLY A 45 0.08 15.78 -12.36
CA GLY A 45 -0.41 17.01 -11.71
C GLY A 45 -1.54 16.83 -10.70
N PHE A 46 -2.13 15.63 -10.67
CA PHE A 46 -3.08 15.20 -9.64
C PHE A 46 -2.41 14.62 -8.41
N CYS A 47 -1.09 14.53 -8.36
CA CYS A 47 -0.33 14.14 -7.17
C CYS A 47 0.76 15.18 -6.92
N HIS A 48 1.40 15.63 -7.99
CA HIS A 48 2.51 16.56 -7.97
C HIS A 48 2.14 17.97 -8.38
N THR A 49 2.90 18.92 -7.86
CA THR A 49 2.85 20.32 -8.28
C THR A 49 3.91 20.55 -9.38
N PRO A 50 3.55 21.00 -10.60
CA PRO A 50 4.52 21.34 -11.64
C PRO A 50 5.44 22.51 -11.22
N HIS A 51 6.62 22.61 -11.84
CA HIS A 51 7.47 23.79 -11.70
C HIS A 51 6.70 25.05 -12.15
N ASN A 52 6.89 26.17 -11.43
CA ASN A 52 6.14 27.43 -11.55
C ASN A 52 4.68 27.42 -11.04
N ALA A 53 4.32 26.53 -10.14
CA ALA A 53 3.05 26.69 -9.43
C ALA A 53 3.06 27.96 -8.56
N ASN A 54 1.92 28.63 -8.51
CA ASN A 54 1.69 29.76 -7.60
C ASN A 54 0.60 29.37 -6.59
N PRO A 55 0.92 29.32 -5.28
CA PRO A 55 2.25 29.56 -4.67
C PRO A 55 3.27 28.46 -4.99
N GLU A 56 4.57 28.81 -4.96
CA GLU A 56 5.67 27.84 -4.99
C GLU A 56 5.60 27.00 -3.70
N VAL A 57 5.04 25.81 -3.80
CA VAL A 57 4.87 24.87 -2.68
C VAL A 57 5.65 23.60 -2.97
N PRO A 58 5.98 22.80 -1.93
CA PRO A 58 6.57 21.48 -2.11
C PRO A 58 5.83 20.68 -3.19
N LEU A 59 6.55 19.77 -3.85
CA LEU A 59 6.13 19.05 -5.06
C LEU A 59 4.83 18.22 -4.94
N TRP A 60 4.05 18.33 -3.86
CA TRP A 60 2.74 17.71 -3.69
C TRP A 60 1.59 18.69 -4.00
N GLY A 61 0.68 18.26 -4.87
CA GLY A 61 -0.41 19.05 -5.46
C GLY A 61 -1.54 19.46 -4.51
N TYR A 62 -1.45 19.07 -3.23
CA TYR A 62 -2.52 19.20 -2.24
C TYR A 62 -2.05 19.79 -0.91
N GLU A 63 -3.02 20.24 -0.12
CA GLU A 63 -2.82 20.49 1.30
C GLU A 63 -2.73 19.15 2.03
N ILE A 64 -1.64 18.98 2.79
CA ILE A 64 -1.48 17.82 3.64
C ILE A 64 -2.27 18.08 4.90
N SER A 65 -3.14 17.14 5.27
CA SER A 65 -3.93 17.22 6.48
C SER A 65 -3.04 17.25 7.74
N GLU A 66 -3.39 18.11 8.68
CA GLU A 66 -2.84 18.10 10.06
C GLU A 66 -3.74 17.32 11.03
N ALA A 67 -4.73 16.61 10.51
CA ALA A 67 -5.58 15.75 11.32
C ALA A 67 -4.75 14.62 11.97
N SER A 68 -5.22 14.19 13.14
CA SER A 68 -4.70 12.98 13.80
C SER A 68 -5.51 11.76 13.39
N TYR A 69 -4.83 10.64 13.24
CA TYR A 69 -5.40 9.36 12.85
C TYR A 69 -5.52 8.43 14.06
N ASN A 70 -6.59 7.64 14.10
CA ASN A 70 -6.70 6.49 14.98
C ASN A 70 -5.81 5.39 14.41
N LEU A 71 -4.75 5.03 15.12
CA LEU A 71 -3.75 4.08 14.62
C LEU A 71 -4.13 2.64 14.94
N TYR A 72 -3.50 1.71 14.22
CA TYR A 72 -3.57 0.29 14.51
C TYR A 72 -3.29 -0.02 15.98
N PHE A 73 -4.04 -0.95 16.55
CA PHE A 73 -3.81 -1.47 17.89
C PHE A 73 -4.09 -2.97 17.95
N SER A 74 -3.19 -3.71 18.58
CA SER A 74 -3.44 -5.07 19.06
C SER A 74 -2.69 -5.33 20.36
N PRO A 75 -3.15 -6.27 21.20
CA PRO A 75 -2.40 -6.69 22.39
C PRO A 75 -1.00 -7.26 22.08
N SER A 76 -0.80 -7.75 20.85
CA SER A 76 0.46 -8.27 20.34
C SER A 76 1.39 -7.20 19.74
N LEU A 77 0.97 -5.95 19.66
CA LEU A 77 1.78 -4.87 19.09
C LEU A 77 2.87 -4.44 20.08
N ASP A 78 4.13 -4.60 19.71
CA ASP A 78 5.27 -4.17 20.51
C ASP A 78 5.88 -2.83 20.07
N SER A 79 5.60 -2.39 18.83
CA SER A 79 6.13 -1.13 18.33
C SER A 79 5.36 0.07 18.86
N ILE A 80 6.06 1.19 19.01
CA ILE A 80 5.46 2.48 19.27
C ILE A 80 5.10 3.09 17.91
N LEU A 81 3.81 3.29 17.67
CA LEU A 81 3.33 3.95 16.46
C LEU A 81 3.31 5.47 16.65
N GLU A 82 3.83 6.18 15.66
CA GLU A 82 3.68 7.63 15.53
C GLU A 82 2.54 7.97 14.56
N GLN A 83 2.18 9.24 14.46
CA GLN A 83 1.29 9.68 13.39
C GLN A 83 1.97 9.50 12.01
N PRO A 84 1.18 9.29 10.94
CA PRO A 84 1.69 9.15 9.57
C PRO A 84 2.74 10.19 9.21
N GLY A 85 3.90 9.69 8.76
CA GLY A 85 4.99 10.54 8.30
C GLY A 85 4.73 11.11 6.91
N GLY A 86 5.71 11.85 6.39
CA GLY A 86 5.57 12.61 5.15
C GLY A 86 5.05 11.78 3.97
N SER A 87 5.59 10.57 3.73
CA SER A 87 5.17 9.72 2.60
C SER A 87 3.73 9.22 2.73
N SER A 88 3.33 8.74 3.90
CA SER A 88 1.95 8.26 4.10
C SER A 88 0.96 9.41 4.08
N LYS A 89 1.31 10.58 4.62
CA LYS A 89 0.51 11.81 4.54
C LYS A 89 0.20 12.25 3.11
N LEU A 90 1.08 11.98 2.14
CA LEU A 90 0.78 12.25 0.72
C LEU A 90 -0.40 11.38 0.25
N CYS A 91 -0.34 10.07 0.49
CA CYS A 91 -1.44 9.15 0.15
C CYS A 91 -2.73 9.52 0.89
N LEU A 92 -2.60 9.78 2.19
CA LEU A 92 -3.72 10.10 3.06
C LEU A 92 -4.38 11.42 2.70
N SER A 93 -3.68 12.38 2.06
CA SER A 93 -4.34 13.61 1.59
C SER A 93 -5.61 13.34 0.78
N CYS A 94 -5.65 12.26 -0.01
CA CYS A 94 -6.86 11.79 -0.69
C CYS A 94 -7.61 10.70 0.09
N HIS A 95 -6.88 9.75 0.70
CA HIS A 95 -7.46 8.54 1.29
C HIS A 95 -8.12 8.77 2.66
N ASP A 96 -7.83 9.89 3.31
CA ASP A 96 -8.41 10.28 4.59
C ASP A 96 -9.70 11.11 4.46
N GLY A 97 -10.07 11.47 3.23
CA GLY A 97 -11.27 12.25 2.94
C GLY A 97 -11.22 13.73 3.32
N SER A 98 -10.06 14.25 3.73
CA SER A 98 -9.85 15.67 4.01
C SER A 98 -9.91 16.51 2.73
N ILE A 99 -9.52 15.94 1.58
CA ILE A 99 -9.65 16.59 0.28
C ILE A 99 -10.66 15.86 -0.61
N ALA A 100 -11.42 16.62 -1.40
CA ALA A 100 -12.25 16.05 -2.44
C ALA A 100 -11.38 15.50 -3.58
N LEU A 101 -11.72 14.32 -4.12
CA LEU A 101 -10.99 13.77 -5.26
C LEU A 101 -10.98 14.75 -6.43
N MET A 102 -9.82 14.87 -7.09
CA MET A 102 -9.54 15.83 -8.18
C MET A 102 -9.46 17.31 -7.75
N SER A 103 -9.51 17.61 -6.44
CA SER A 103 -9.37 18.99 -5.92
C SER A 103 -7.91 19.39 -5.76
N THR A 104 -7.25 19.83 -6.81
CA THR A 104 -5.87 20.35 -6.66
C THR A 104 -5.87 21.72 -5.97
N ARG A 105 -4.72 22.15 -5.44
CA ARG A 105 -4.57 23.53 -4.90
C ARG A 105 -5.03 24.62 -5.88
N GLN A 106 -4.93 24.37 -7.19
CA GLN A 106 -5.34 25.31 -8.23
C GLN A 106 -6.80 25.15 -8.68
N ASN A 107 -7.49 24.05 -8.34
CA ASN A 107 -8.85 23.78 -8.80
C ASN A 107 -9.65 23.04 -7.72
N LYS A 108 -10.38 23.80 -6.88
CA LYS A 108 -11.25 23.25 -5.84
C LYS A 108 -12.50 22.66 -6.50
N ARG A 109 -12.52 21.33 -6.67
CA ARG A 109 -13.69 20.58 -7.11
C ARG A 109 -14.22 19.74 -5.96
N SER A 110 -15.52 19.48 -5.98
CA SER A 110 -16.19 18.60 -5.02
C SER A 110 -16.72 17.38 -5.75
N LEU A 111 -16.30 16.16 -5.37
CA LEU A 111 -17.22 15.01 -5.22
C LEU A 111 -16.58 13.70 -4.71
N SER A 112 -17.51 12.89 -4.17
CA SER A 112 -17.54 11.47 -3.77
C SER A 112 -16.78 11.04 -2.51
N LYS A 113 -17.54 10.77 -1.44
CA LYS A 113 -17.09 10.10 -0.20
C LYS A 113 -17.14 8.56 -0.29
N ASN A 114 -17.54 7.99 -1.41
CA ASN A 114 -17.74 6.55 -1.59
C ASN A 114 -16.75 5.98 -2.61
N ILE A 115 -15.48 5.84 -2.20
CA ILE A 115 -14.42 5.25 -3.03
C ILE A 115 -13.81 4.07 -2.26
N SER A 116 -13.58 2.94 -2.93
CA SER A 116 -12.88 1.80 -2.34
C SER A 116 -11.46 2.19 -1.92
N GLY A 117 -11.05 1.80 -0.71
CA GLY A 117 -9.75 2.19 -0.12
C GLY A 117 -9.77 3.51 0.65
N TYR A 118 -10.95 4.07 0.91
CA TYR A 118 -11.16 5.19 1.82
C TYR A 118 -11.07 4.70 3.27
N ASN A 119 -10.10 5.20 4.02
CA ASN A 119 -9.92 4.85 5.44
C ASN A 119 -10.37 5.99 6.36
N GLY A 120 -10.61 7.18 5.82
CA GLY A 120 -10.87 8.35 6.65
C GLY A 120 -9.69 8.62 7.59
N LEU A 121 -9.99 9.09 8.80
CA LEU A 121 -9.00 9.24 9.87
C LEU A 121 -8.79 7.94 10.67
N ASP A 122 -9.35 6.81 10.23
CA ASP A 122 -9.30 5.55 10.94
C ASP A 122 -8.39 4.53 10.26
N LEU A 123 -7.22 4.31 10.86
CA LEU A 123 -6.23 3.33 10.44
C LEU A 123 -6.22 2.11 11.38
N THR A 124 -7.18 1.97 12.29
CA THR A 124 -7.23 0.85 13.24
C THR A 124 -7.35 -0.51 12.53
N GLY A 125 -8.06 -0.54 11.40
CA GLY A 125 -8.22 -1.71 10.55
C GLY A 125 -7.09 -1.94 9.54
N SER A 126 -5.98 -1.24 9.67
CA SER A 126 -4.82 -1.32 8.76
C SER A 126 -3.64 -2.02 9.42
N HIS A 127 -2.82 -2.70 8.63
CA HIS A 127 -1.53 -3.18 9.11
C HIS A 127 -0.71 -2.00 9.60
N PRO A 128 -0.05 -2.12 10.77
CA PRO A 128 0.64 -1.00 11.37
C PRO A 128 1.65 -0.38 10.40
N ILE A 129 1.65 0.95 10.39
CA ILE A 129 2.59 1.85 9.72
C ILE A 129 3.02 2.92 10.72
N SER A 130 3.95 3.78 10.34
CA SER A 130 4.44 4.91 11.13
C SER A 130 5.23 4.51 12.36
N PHE A 131 5.97 3.41 12.28
CA PHE A 131 6.92 2.98 13.31
C PHE A 131 8.29 2.71 12.69
N VAL A 132 9.35 2.86 13.48
CA VAL A 132 10.71 2.54 13.09
C VAL A 132 10.94 1.05 13.27
N ILE A 133 11.57 0.40 12.27
CA ILE A 133 12.06 -0.97 12.41
C ILE A 133 13.52 -0.90 12.85
N ASP A 134 13.78 -1.37 14.06
CA ASP A 134 15.12 -1.52 14.62
C ASP A 134 15.31 -2.88 15.30
N ASP A 135 16.56 -3.19 15.64
CA ASP A 135 16.94 -4.45 16.27
C ASP A 135 16.28 -4.66 17.64
N SER A 136 15.90 -3.57 18.34
CA SER A 136 15.23 -3.64 19.64
C SER A 136 13.80 -4.14 19.47
N ILE A 137 13.01 -3.53 18.58
CA ILE A 137 11.63 -3.95 18.29
C ILE A 137 11.62 -5.37 17.71
N ILE A 138 12.53 -5.71 16.79
CA ILE A 138 12.66 -7.07 16.26
C ILE A 138 12.91 -8.06 17.40
N SER A 139 13.86 -7.76 18.30
CA SER A 139 14.19 -8.64 19.43
C SER A 139 13.08 -8.75 20.47
N GLN A 140 12.27 -7.70 20.66
CA GLN A 140 11.13 -7.71 21.58
C GLN A 140 9.97 -8.51 20.99
N ASN A 141 9.58 -8.21 19.75
CA ASN A 141 8.52 -8.90 19.03
C ASN A 141 8.83 -10.40 18.89
N ASN A 142 10.11 -10.75 18.67
CA ASN A 142 10.54 -12.14 18.54
C ASN A 142 10.52 -12.95 19.84
N LYS A 143 10.16 -12.34 20.99
CA LYS A 143 9.89 -13.04 22.25
C LYS A 143 8.42 -13.46 22.39
N LYS A 144 7.56 -13.05 21.46
CA LYS A 144 6.12 -13.32 21.44
C LYS A 144 5.73 -14.05 20.14
N ASP A 145 4.46 -13.96 19.78
CA ASP A 145 3.89 -14.51 18.56
C ASP A 145 4.07 -13.53 17.38
N MET A 146 4.28 -14.07 16.16
CA MET A 146 4.54 -13.35 14.90
C MET A 146 5.94 -12.73 14.73
N LEU A 147 6.99 -13.57 14.74
CA LEU A 147 8.37 -13.15 14.53
C LEU A 147 8.56 -12.25 13.30
N LEU A 148 9.43 -11.26 13.44
CA LEU A 148 9.95 -10.41 12.37
C LEU A 148 11.31 -10.90 11.89
N LYS A 149 11.50 -10.84 10.57
CA LYS A 149 12.80 -10.92 9.91
C LYS A 149 13.69 -9.75 10.32
N ASN A 150 15.00 -9.89 10.13
CA ASN A 150 15.88 -8.76 10.37
C ASN A 150 15.70 -7.66 9.31
N LEU A 151 16.07 -6.42 9.64
CA LEU A 151 15.85 -5.26 8.77
C LEU A 151 16.44 -5.44 7.35
N LYS A 152 17.60 -6.10 7.23
CA LYS A 152 18.25 -6.34 5.93
C LYS A 152 17.41 -7.28 5.06
N GLU A 153 16.89 -8.36 5.64
CA GLU A 153 16.00 -9.30 4.94
C GLU A 153 14.69 -8.64 4.51
N ILE A 154 14.13 -7.76 5.36
CA ILE A 154 12.93 -6.99 5.03
C ILE A 154 13.21 -6.07 3.84
N LYS A 155 14.28 -5.27 3.90
CA LYS A 155 14.67 -4.35 2.81
C LYS A 155 14.87 -5.06 1.47
N VAL A 156 15.51 -6.22 1.48
CA VAL A 156 15.70 -7.04 0.26
C VAL A 156 14.36 -7.48 -0.33
N SER A 157 13.33 -7.69 0.49
CA SER A 157 12.03 -8.17 0.02
C SER A 157 11.23 -7.10 -0.75
N PHE A 158 11.42 -5.79 -0.48
CA PHE A 158 10.61 -4.71 -1.05
C PHE A 158 11.31 -3.77 -2.04
N ASP A 159 12.63 -3.90 -2.20
CA ASP A 159 13.62 -2.88 -2.66
C ASP A 159 14.24 -2.13 -1.46
N GLU A 160 15.57 -2.01 -1.43
CA GLU A 160 16.31 -1.27 -0.40
C GLU A 160 15.83 0.18 -0.25
N LYS A 161 15.25 0.76 -1.31
CA LYS A 161 14.70 2.13 -1.31
C LYS A 161 13.26 2.23 -0.79
N ALA A 162 12.55 1.11 -0.63
CA ALA A 162 11.16 1.10 -0.15
C ALA A 162 11.07 1.47 1.34
N ILE A 163 12.09 1.10 2.11
CA ILE A 163 12.30 1.56 3.48
C ILE A 163 13.38 2.63 3.44
N LYS A 164 13.01 3.86 3.76
CA LYS A 164 13.92 5.01 3.72
C LYS A 164 15.03 4.89 4.77
N GLU A 165 15.97 5.83 4.75
CA GLU A 165 17.13 5.85 5.64
C GLU A 165 16.75 5.93 7.13
N ASP A 166 15.56 6.45 7.44
CA ASP A 166 14.99 6.51 8.80
C ASP A 166 14.41 5.17 9.29
N ASN A 167 14.46 4.12 8.47
CA ASN A 167 13.89 2.80 8.73
C ASN A 167 12.40 2.82 9.13
N LYS A 168 11.68 3.88 8.77
CA LYS A 168 10.26 4.03 9.11
C LYS A 168 9.40 3.26 8.13
N MET A 169 8.54 2.40 8.64
CA MET A 169 7.52 1.69 7.87
C MET A 169 6.40 2.67 7.50
N GLU A 170 6.17 2.88 6.21
CA GLU A 170 5.18 3.83 5.70
C GLU A 170 4.38 3.17 4.56
N CYS A 171 3.29 3.79 4.08
CA CYS A 171 2.49 3.25 2.97
C CYS A 171 3.36 2.89 1.75
N THR A 172 4.39 3.70 1.48
CA THR A 172 5.31 3.50 0.34
C THR A 172 6.27 2.31 0.50
N THR A 173 6.32 1.70 1.68
CA THR A 173 7.09 0.47 1.91
C THR A 173 6.42 -0.73 1.25
N CYS A 174 5.09 -0.79 1.27
CA CYS A 174 4.32 -1.86 0.63
C CYS A 174 3.85 -1.47 -0.79
N HIS A 175 3.55 -0.19 -0.99
CA HIS A 175 3.04 0.34 -2.26
C HIS A 175 4.07 1.17 -3.02
N ASP A 176 4.12 1.06 -4.35
CA ASP A 176 4.88 1.97 -5.21
C ASP A 176 3.90 2.92 -5.93
N PRO A 177 3.82 4.21 -5.56
CA PRO A 177 2.85 5.14 -6.15
C PRO A 177 3.07 5.40 -7.65
N HIS A 178 4.24 5.04 -8.19
CA HIS A 178 4.56 5.26 -9.60
C HIS A 178 4.37 4.00 -10.45
N LYS A 179 4.29 2.82 -9.81
CA LYS A 179 4.30 1.54 -10.51
C LYS A 179 3.25 0.59 -9.97
N ASN A 180 2.40 0.11 -10.85
CA ASN A 180 1.57 -1.05 -10.59
C ASN A 180 2.24 -2.29 -11.19
N ILE A 181 3.26 -2.79 -10.49
CA ILE A 181 4.13 -3.89 -10.97
C ILE A 181 3.32 -5.18 -11.22
N PHE A 182 2.20 -5.34 -10.51
CA PHE A 182 1.32 -6.49 -10.62
C PHE A 182 -0.12 -6.05 -10.88
N PRO A 183 -0.49 -5.67 -12.12
CA PRO A 183 -1.83 -5.16 -12.41
C PRO A 183 -2.95 -6.18 -12.19
N GLN A 184 -2.63 -7.47 -12.24
CA GLN A 184 -3.53 -8.58 -11.88
C GLN A 184 -3.22 -9.18 -10.51
N GLY A 185 -2.30 -8.57 -9.74
CA GLY A 185 -1.94 -9.00 -8.40
C GLY A 185 -3.01 -8.67 -7.36
N ASP A 186 -2.86 -9.23 -6.18
CA ASP A 186 -3.87 -9.12 -5.11
C ASP A 186 -3.80 -7.74 -4.42
N ILE A 187 -2.66 -7.05 -4.57
CA ILE A 187 -2.34 -5.78 -3.92
C ILE A 187 -2.16 -4.70 -5.00
N PRO A 188 -3.10 -3.74 -5.14
CA PRO A 188 -2.94 -2.63 -6.05
C PRO A 188 -1.68 -1.81 -5.72
N PHE A 189 -0.88 -1.48 -6.73
CA PHE A 189 0.43 -0.81 -6.54
C PHE A 189 1.38 -1.57 -5.61
N GLY A 190 1.12 -2.85 -5.35
CA GLY A 190 1.96 -3.65 -4.48
C GLY A 190 3.36 -3.79 -5.04
N ARG A 191 4.36 -3.66 -4.16
CA ARG A 191 5.74 -4.10 -4.44
C ARG A 191 5.88 -5.63 -4.42
N ILE A 192 4.89 -6.31 -3.85
CA ILE A 192 4.76 -7.77 -3.80
C ILE A 192 3.45 -8.17 -4.50
N GLU A 193 3.49 -9.20 -5.34
CA GLU A 193 2.35 -9.63 -6.17
C GLU A 193 1.21 -10.24 -5.35
N LYS A 194 1.57 -11.12 -4.42
CA LYS A 194 0.64 -12.00 -3.70
C LYS A 194 0.55 -11.61 -2.24
N PHE A 195 -0.67 -11.65 -1.71
CA PHE A 195 -0.93 -11.27 -0.34
C PHE A 195 -0.14 -12.10 0.68
N ASN A 196 -0.11 -13.43 0.55
CA ASN A 196 0.65 -14.29 1.47
C ASN A 196 2.16 -14.03 1.41
N LEU A 197 2.68 -13.66 0.25
CA LEU A 197 4.09 -13.28 0.10
C LEU A 197 4.39 -11.94 0.79
N LEU A 198 3.42 -11.02 0.82
CA LEU A 198 3.56 -9.77 1.54
C LEU A 198 3.77 -10.01 3.04
N CYS A 199 2.96 -10.86 3.68
CA CYS A 199 3.13 -11.13 5.11
C CYS A 199 4.51 -11.72 5.41
N THR A 200 4.94 -12.66 4.59
CA THR A 200 6.21 -13.37 4.76
C THR A 200 7.44 -12.59 4.30
N SER A 201 7.26 -11.41 3.70
CA SER A 201 8.34 -10.45 3.43
C SER A 201 8.89 -9.81 4.72
N CYS A 202 8.02 -9.66 5.73
CA CYS A 202 8.37 -9.10 7.04
C CYS A 202 8.40 -10.17 8.14
N HIS A 203 7.40 -11.06 8.15
CA HIS A 203 7.23 -12.03 9.22
C HIS A 203 7.83 -13.39 8.87
N ILE A 204 8.36 -14.07 9.87
CA ILE A 204 8.82 -15.45 9.74
C ILE A 204 7.62 -16.35 10.05
N PRO A 205 7.16 -17.19 9.09
CA PRO A 205 6.08 -18.14 9.36
C PRO A 205 6.45 -19.05 10.52
N GLN A 206 5.55 -19.13 11.50
CA GLN A 206 5.65 -20.07 12.59
C GLN A 206 4.49 -21.06 12.52
N VAL A 207 4.71 -22.25 13.06
CA VAL A 207 3.59 -23.14 13.37
C VAL A 207 2.86 -22.54 14.56
N LEU A 208 1.70 -21.95 14.31
CA LEU A 208 0.86 -21.43 15.38
C LEU A 208 -0.04 -22.56 15.88
N LYS A 209 -0.10 -22.74 17.20
CA LYS A 209 -1.04 -23.65 17.84
C LYS A 209 -2.24 -22.81 18.29
N HIS A 210 -3.40 -23.11 17.73
CA HIS A 210 -4.67 -22.57 18.21
C HIS A 210 -5.58 -23.75 18.56
N GLU A 211 -5.96 -23.85 19.83
CA GLU A 211 -6.54 -25.07 20.42
C GLU A 211 -5.65 -26.31 20.16
N ASP A 212 -6.18 -27.34 19.47
CA ASP A 212 -5.49 -28.59 19.11
C ASP A 212 -5.02 -28.63 17.64
N ARG A 213 -5.13 -27.51 16.91
CA ARG A 213 -4.75 -27.44 15.49
C ARG A 213 -3.46 -26.65 15.31
N PHE A 214 -2.55 -27.24 14.55
CA PHE A 214 -1.33 -26.60 14.09
C PHE A 214 -1.61 -25.94 12.74
N TYR A 215 -1.46 -24.62 12.69
CA TYR A 215 -1.58 -23.85 11.46
C TYR A 215 -0.17 -23.55 10.96
N LEU A 216 0.13 -24.04 9.76
CA LEU A 216 1.28 -23.61 8.97
C LEU A 216 0.75 -22.53 8.02
N PRO A 217 0.93 -21.23 8.31
CA PRO A 217 0.35 -20.16 7.53
C PRO A 217 1.15 -19.99 6.24
N LYS A 218 0.98 -20.91 5.28
CA LYS A 218 1.28 -20.64 3.87
C LYS A 218 0.17 -19.80 3.24
N GLU A 219 -0.99 -19.72 3.88
CA GLU A 219 -2.18 -18.99 3.46
C GLU A 219 -2.67 -18.06 4.58
N CYS A 220 -1.86 -17.06 4.94
CA CYS A 220 -2.21 -16.04 5.93
C CYS A 220 -3.55 -15.37 5.61
N GLU A 221 -3.83 -15.15 4.32
CA GLU A 221 -5.06 -14.54 3.84
C GLU A 221 -6.31 -15.35 4.12
N THR A 222 -6.22 -16.64 4.46
CA THR A 222 -7.40 -17.43 4.83
C THR A 222 -8.09 -16.82 6.05
N CYS A 223 -7.32 -16.24 6.97
CA CYS A 223 -7.84 -15.66 8.20
C CYS A 223 -7.59 -14.15 8.32
N HIS A 224 -6.54 -13.61 7.71
CA HIS A 224 -6.15 -12.21 7.86
C HIS A 224 -6.41 -11.35 6.61
N LYS A 225 -6.53 -10.04 6.79
CA LYS A 225 -6.30 -9.04 5.72
C LYS A 225 -5.25 -8.02 6.17
N ALA A 226 -4.71 -7.27 5.21
CA ALA A 226 -3.74 -6.21 5.50
C ALA A 226 -4.43 -4.89 5.84
N HIS A 227 -5.64 -4.66 5.33
CA HIS A 227 -6.42 -3.45 5.57
C HIS A 227 -7.93 -3.76 5.56
N GLY A 228 -8.71 -2.84 6.14
CA GLY A 228 -10.18 -2.85 6.09
C GLY A 228 -10.82 -3.84 7.06
N GLU A 229 -10.13 -4.16 8.16
CA GLU A 229 -10.67 -5.06 9.19
C GLU A 229 -11.20 -4.32 10.40
N ASN A 230 -12.34 -4.77 10.93
CA ASN A 230 -12.91 -4.24 12.16
C ASN A 230 -12.61 -5.15 13.38
N SER A 231 -11.98 -6.31 13.14
CA SER A 231 -11.60 -7.26 14.18
C SER A 231 -10.17 -7.00 14.64
N THR A 232 -9.88 -7.36 15.90
CA THR A 232 -8.52 -7.36 16.45
C THR A 232 -7.58 -8.22 15.59
N MET A 233 -6.29 -7.83 15.53
CA MET A 233 -5.25 -8.58 14.81
C MET A 233 -5.52 -8.78 13.30
N LEU A 234 -6.32 -7.88 12.70
CA LEU A 234 -6.69 -7.89 11.29
C LEU A 234 -7.33 -9.21 10.82
N LEU A 235 -8.12 -9.82 11.69
CA LEU A 235 -8.86 -11.03 11.36
C LEU A 235 -10.09 -10.69 10.50
N LYS A 236 -10.28 -11.45 9.41
CA LYS A 236 -11.47 -11.38 8.55
C LYS A 236 -12.77 -11.56 9.30
N GLU A 237 -12.72 -12.34 10.38
CA GLU A 237 -13.85 -12.65 11.25
C GLU A 237 -13.38 -12.71 12.70
N LYS A 238 -14.19 -12.19 13.61
CA LYS A 238 -13.92 -12.25 15.05
C LYS A 238 -13.88 -13.71 15.50
N GLN A 239 -12.76 -14.13 16.07
CA GLN A 239 -12.65 -15.44 16.74
C GLN A 239 -13.15 -15.29 18.18
N GLN A 240 -13.91 -16.26 18.69
CA GLN A 240 -14.55 -16.17 20.02
C GLN A 240 -13.55 -16.37 21.18
N ASP A 241 -12.37 -16.86 20.85
CA ASP A 241 -11.30 -17.34 21.70
C ASP A 241 -10.02 -16.46 21.66
N LEU A 242 -10.08 -15.32 20.95
CA LEU A 242 -9.08 -14.25 20.92
C LEU A 242 -9.67 -12.92 21.42
#